data_AF-A0BHN1-F1
#
_entry.id   AF-A0BHN1-F1
#
_cell.length_a   1.000
_cell.length_b   1.000
_cell.length_c   1.000
_cell.angle_alpha   90.00
_cell.angle_beta   90.00
_cell.angle_gamma   90.00
#
_symmetry.space_group_name_H-M   'P 1'
#
loop_
_entity.id
_entity.type
_entity.pdbx_description
1 polymer ?
#
loop_
_entity_poly.entity_id
_entity_poly.type
_entity_poly.pdbx_seq_one_letter_code
_entity_poly.pdbx_strand_id
1 'polypeptide(L)'
;MEQEVGKVCLVEVPIEKTFLFQDQITIDKSLSTLREGLSYRFIQSFMNPQQKLLIVCPPTYALKELDTKANNKNLFDGKGYIKALPKAEYPHVVGQQSGMRSAIIKQNGKNYRLKGCGNGTDGFTLRKFEGDIENAVEIRGCCFDHTVKRELFMNRKVEQILKKYNIETGNISIGYWQYGDVESINENLEKNLQNEMSLVPKYCGIYETIGDFRLGTHLLQGLRIIVSSSVTDWSVDDIRRLVTVQSRIVENRKSPNGNPWDLNNTQFRERPQGTIFQEDDYQNNRVFDWEKEKDNVSITENLNVNSKLQNISILYQRIGYEIGKVKRIFIDNDISWGYFRDHSKFYYHSNAHLDNFVLIQNGSSLLAPVDFDLAFCKEEFINIDIDFDAQLNKSSEIQENKNYGKFDLEQWLFYQDQERIGLELAIGGMDMILASHMFLQKQKTDVEEYIEILLRDQMRIGYLEGMQLKDDSSLFYQRMDKIQDIIKEALNLTQDIIS
;
A
#
# COMPACT_ATOMS: atom_id res chain seq x y z
N MET A 1 -42.12 34.73 13.70
CA MET A 1 -42.19 33.81 12.55
C MET A 1 -40.99 32.89 12.64
N GLU A 2 -41.19 31.77 13.31
CA GLU A 2 -40.21 30.67 13.36
C GLU A 2 -40.14 30.05 11.97
N GLN A 3 -38.94 29.99 11.38
CA GLN A 3 -38.73 29.33 10.09
C GLN A 3 -38.50 27.83 10.33
N GLU A 4 -39.35 27.01 9.71
CA GLU A 4 -39.32 25.55 9.77
C GLU A 4 -37.95 24.97 9.40
N VAL A 5 -37.44 24.11 10.28
CA VAL A 5 -36.24 23.29 10.07
C VAL A 5 -36.60 22.15 9.12
N GLY A 6 -35.99 22.15 7.93
CA GLY A 6 -36.25 21.18 6.86
C GLY A 6 -35.64 19.80 7.14
N LYS A 7 -36.46 18.75 7.02
CA LYS A 7 -36.12 17.34 7.18
C LYS A 7 -35.22 16.81 6.06
N VAL A 8 -34.23 16.00 6.41
CA VAL A 8 -33.38 15.22 5.48
C VAL A 8 -33.87 13.77 5.49
N CYS A 9 -33.83 13.09 4.35
CA CYS A 9 -34.43 11.75 4.22
C CYS A 9 -33.64 10.91 3.22
N LEU A 10 -33.20 9.73 3.66
CA LEU A 10 -32.57 8.67 2.84
C LEU A 10 -33.62 7.61 2.50
N VAL A 11 -33.50 6.98 1.33
CA VAL A 11 -34.45 5.96 0.83
C VAL A 11 -33.70 4.71 0.38
N GLU A 12 -34.24 3.56 0.77
CA GLU A 12 -33.81 2.23 0.38
C GLU A 12 -34.17 1.93 -1.09
N VAL A 13 -33.17 1.62 -1.93
CA VAL A 13 -33.39 1.20 -3.34
C VAL A 13 -33.53 -0.32 -3.41
N PRO A 14 -34.62 -0.88 -3.97
CA PRO A 14 -34.77 -2.33 -4.14
C PRO A 14 -33.89 -2.83 -5.29
N ILE A 15 -33.34 -4.03 -5.14
CA ILE A 15 -32.59 -4.73 -6.20
C ILE A 15 -33.32 -6.05 -6.48
N GLU A 16 -33.61 -6.31 -7.77
CA GLU A 16 -34.11 -7.60 -8.25
C GLU A 16 -33.03 -8.68 -8.08
N LYS A 17 -33.41 -9.80 -7.47
CA LYS A 17 -32.53 -10.96 -7.20
C LYS A 17 -32.26 -11.79 -8.45
N THR A 18 -31.00 -12.12 -8.67
CA THR A 18 -30.49 -13.31 -9.41
C THR A 18 -29.01 -13.46 -8.99
N PHE A 19 -28.44 -14.57 -8.49
CA PHE A 19 -28.71 -16.01 -8.53
C PHE A 19 -28.33 -16.72 -7.20
N LEU A 20 -28.84 -17.94 -7.04
CA LEU A 20 -28.55 -18.94 -6.00
C LEU A 20 -27.19 -19.61 -6.21
N PHE A 21 -26.48 -19.94 -5.11
CA PHE A 21 -25.95 -21.29 -4.89
C PHE A 21 -25.87 -21.57 -3.37
N GLN A 22 -26.56 -22.64 -2.95
CA GLN A 22 -26.40 -23.28 -1.65
C GLN A 22 -25.31 -24.34 -1.82
N ASP A 23 -24.30 -24.34 -0.94
CA ASP A 23 -23.74 -25.60 -0.41
C ASP A 23 -23.09 -25.35 0.96
N GLN A 24 -23.36 -26.29 1.87
CA GLN A 24 -23.06 -26.22 3.30
C GLN A 24 -21.60 -26.60 3.57
N ILE A 25 -20.86 -25.73 4.27
CA ILE A 25 -19.56 -26.07 4.87
C ILE A 25 -19.79 -26.30 6.37
N THR A 26 -19.60 -27.54 6.83
CA THR A 26 -19.60 -27.91 8.24
C THR A 26 -18.21 -27.71 8.81
N ILE A 27 -18.03 -26.79 9.76
CA ILE A 27 -16.74 -26.54 10.43
C ILE A 27 -16.68 -27.36 11.73
N ASP A 28 -15.64 -28.20 11.83
CA ASP A 28 -15.32 -29.02 13.00
C ASP A 28 -14.85 -28.17 14.19
N LYS A 29 -15.35 -28.48 15.39
CA LYS A 29 -15.23 -27.69 16.63
C LYS A 29 -14.06 -28.08 17.53
N SER A 30 -13.09 -28.85 17.04
CA SER A 30 -12.09 -29.52 17.89
C SER A 30 -10.80 -28.74 18.21
N LEU A 31 -10.64 -27.47 17.82
CA LEU A 31 -9.38 -26.70 18.01
C LEU A 31 -9.51 -25.44 18.89
N SER A 32 -10.21 -25.53 20.03
CA SER A 32 -10.55 -24.37 20.86
C SER A 32 -9.61 -24.06 22.03
N THR A 33 -8.37 -24.55 22.09
CA THR A 33 -7.51 -24.39 23.29
C THR A 33 -6.21 -23.58 23.13
N LEU A 34 -6.05 -22.79 22.06
CA LEU A 34 -4.88 -21.90 21.90
C LEU A 34 -5.20 -20.57 21.18
N ARG A 35 -6.30 -19.92 21.56
CA ARG A 35 -6.72 -18.63 20.97
C ARG A 35 -7.20 -17.64 22.02
N GLU A 36 -6.29 -16.86 22.56
CA GLU A 36 -6.61 -15.59 23.18
C GLU A 36 -5.74 -14.47 22.58
N GLY A 37 -6.40 -13.39 22.15
CA GLY A 37 -5.81 -12.07 21.99
C GLY A 37 -5.34 -11.66 20.59
N LEU A 38 -6.28 -11.18 19.75
CA LEU A 38 -6.21 -9.90 19.00
C LEU A 38 -6.75 -9.88 17.55
N SER A 39 -6.80 -10.97 16.77
CA SER A 39 -7.15 -10.82 15.34
C SER A 39 -8.61 -11.10 14.94
N TYR A 40 -9.43 -11.66 15.83
CA TYR A 40 -10.74 -12.21 15.39
C TYR A 40 -11.87 -11.18 15.22
N ARG A 41 -11.80 -9.99 15.87
CA ARG A 41 -12.86 -8.96 15.79
C ARG A 41 -12.74 -8.05 14.57
N PHE A 42 -11.59 -8.03 13.88
CA PHE A 42 -11.37 -7.15 12.73
C PHE A 42 -12.06 -7.68 11.44
N ILE A 43 -12.39 -8.97 11.40
CA ILE A 43 -12.72 -9.71 10.17
C ILE A 43 -14.20 -9.61 9.77
N GLN A 44 -15.14 -9.44 10.71
CA GLN A 44 -16.57 -9.39 10.35
C GLN A 44 -17.00 -8.09 9.64
N SER A 45 -16.20 -7.02 9.70
CA SER A 45 -16.53 -5.73 9.07
C SER A 45 -16.01 -5.55 7.63
N PHE A 46 -15.26 -6.52 7.08
CA PHE A 46 -14.74 -6.46 5.70
C PHE A 46 -15.54 -7.23 4.66
N MET A 47 -16.52 -8.05 5.07
CA MET A 47 -17.05 -9.13 4.21
C MET A 47 -18.52 -8.95 3.83
N ASN A 48 -18.94 -7.74 3.45
CA ASN A 48 -20.19 -7.61 2.73
C ASN A 48 -20.06 -6.69 1.51
N PRO A 49 -19.68 -7.24 0.35
CA PRO A 49 -19.54 -6.52 -0.92
C PRO A 49 -20.84 -5.89 -1.44
N GLN A 50 -21.98 -6.20 -0.81
CA GLN A 50 -23.29 -5.62 -1.07
C GLN A 50 -23.73 -4.60 -0.01
N GLN A 51 -22.88 -4.26 0.96
CA GLN A 51 -23.22 -3.21 1.92
C GLN A 51 -23.17 -1.84 1.25
N LYS A 52 -24.36 -1.27 1.04
CA LYS A 52 -24.55 0.15 0.78
C LYS A 52 -23.90 0.92 1.94
N LEU A 53 -22.82 1.64 1.65
CA LEU A 53 -22.17 2.49 2.64
C LEU A 53 -22.82 3.86 2.67
N LEU A 54 -23.29 4.24 3.85
CA LEU A 54 -23.66 5.61 4.14
C LEU A 54 -22.38 6.42 4.37
N ILE A 55 -21.79 6.90 3.29
CA ILE A 55 -20.57 7.71 3.36
C ILE A 55 -20.98 9.13 3.72
N VAL A 56 -20.33 9.72 4.73
CA VAL A 56 -20.48 11.15 5.01
C VAL A 56 -19.70 11.90 3.93
N CYS A 57 -20.33 12.14 2.79
CA CYS A 57 -19.72 12.82 1.64
C CYS A 57 -19.92 14.35 1.71
N PRO A 58 -18.96 15.14 1.20
CA PRO A 58 -19.21 16.53 0.83
C PRO A 58 -20.33 16.58 -0.24
N PRO A 59 -21.23 17.58 -0.22
CA PRO A 59 -22.28 17.69 -1.22
C PRO A 59 -21.73 17.93 -2.64
N THR A 60 -22.42 17.39 -3.63
CA THR A 60 -22.07 17.38 -5.07
C THR A 60 -21.64 18.70 -5.67
N TYR A 61 -22.19 19.81 -5.19
CA TYR A 61 -21.88 21.14 -5.71
C TYR A 61 -20.46 21.61 -5.32
N ALA A 62 -19.95 21.19 -4.16
CA ALA A 62 -18.59 21.50 -3.72
C ALA A 62 -17.55 20.89 -4.67
N LEU A 63 -17.81 19.68 -5.16
CA LEU A 63 -16.93 18.99 -6.11
C LEU A 63 -16.96 19.65 -7.50
N LYS A 64 -18.12 20.15 -7.96
CA LYS A 64 -18.22 20.94 -9.20
C LYS A 64 -17.50 22.28 -9.11
N GLU A 65 -17.61 23.00 -7.98
CA GLU A 65 -16.86 24.25 -7.78
C GLU A 65 -15.35 24.01 -7.68
N LEU A 66 -14.92 22.92 -7.02
CA LEU A 66 -13.51 22.54 -6.92
C LEU A 66 -12.89 22.29 -8.31
N ASP A 67 -13.61 21.64 -9.23
CA ASP A 67 -13.13 21.38 -10.61
C ASP A 67 -12.92 22.69 -11.40
N THR A 68 -13.78 23.69 -11.20
CA THR A 68 -13.60 25.03 -11.81
C THR A 68 -12.50 25.88 -11.18
N LYS A 69 -12.18 25.66 -9.89
CA LYS A 69 -11.21 26.47 -9.14
C LYS A 69 -9.82 25.83 -9.01
N ALA A 70 -9.68 24.53 -9.23
CA ALA A 70 -8.40 23.82 -9.28
C ALA A 70 -7.43 24.39 -10.34
N ASN A 71 -7.95 25.09 -11.35
CA ASN A 71 -7.14 25.80 -12.35
C ASN A 71 -6.51 27.11 -11.84
N ASN A 72 -6.89 27.60 -10.66
CA ASN A 72 -6.25 28.75 -10.01
C ASN A 72 -5.32 28.26 -8.89
N LYS A 73 -4.01 28.49 -9.07
CA LYS A 73 -2.90 28.05 -8.18
C LYS A 73 -2.94 28.58 -6.73
N ASN A 74 -3.97 29.31 -6.33
CA ASN A 74 -4.11 29.84 -4.98
C ASN A 74 -5.02 28.93 -4.14
N LEU A 75 -4.43 28.35 -3.09
CA LEU A 75 -5.08 27.47 -2.12
C LEU A 75 -6.43 28.00 -1.65
N PHE A 76 -7.43 27.12 -1.64
CA PHE A 76 -8.63 27.29 -0.83
C PHE A 76 -8.29 27.00 0.63
N ASP A 77 -8.13 28.07 1.43
CA ASP A 77 -8.51 28.03 2.85
C ASP A 77 -10.03 27.88 2.89
N GLY A 78 -10.50 26.65 2.68
CA GLY A 78 -11.91 26.31 2.60
C GLY A 78 -12.53 26.29 3.99
N LYS A 79 -12.58 27.42 4.70
CA LYS A 79 -13.58 27.62 5.76
C LYS A 79 -14.95 27.80 5.10
N GLY A 80 -15.50 26.71 4.60
CA GLY A 80 -16.83 26.65 4.02
C GLY A 80 -17.76 25.87 4.93
N TYR A 81 -18.67 26.56 5.63
CA TYR A 81 -19.84 25.92 6.21
C TYR A 81 -20.76 25.54 5.05
N ILE A 82 -20.76 24.27 4.63
CA ILE A 82 -21.83 23.80 3.76
C ILE A 82 -22.96 23.25 4.63
N LYS A 83 -24.04 24.02 4.68
CA LYS A 83 -25.35 23.59 5.13
C LYS A 83 -25.84 22.51 4.15
N ALA A 84 -26.17 21.32 4.63
CA ALA A 84 -26.85 20.32 3.83
C ALA A 84 -28.11 20.95 3.23
N LEU A 85 -28.17 21.09 1.90
CA LEU A 85 -29.33 21.65 1.22
C LEU A 85 -30.46 20.60 1.16
N PRO A 86 -31.74 21.02 1.24
CA PRO A 86 -32.86 20.08 1.19
C PRO A 86 -32.94 19.33 -0.16
N LYS A 87 -33.32 18.06 -0.04
CA LYS A 87 -33.57 16.93 -0.98
C LYS A 87 -33.86 17.17 -2.48
N ALA A 88 -34.17 18.36 -2.97
CA ALA A 88 -34.98 18.49 -4.19
C ALA A 88 -34.22 18.61 -5.53
N GLU A 89 -32.91 18.89 -5.59
CA GLU A 89 -32.29 19.30 -6.87
C GLU A 89 -31.05 18.53 -7.35
N TYR A 90 -30.55 17.49 -6.65
CA TYR A 90 -29.33 16.80 -7.09
C TYR A 90 -29.44 15.27 -7.18
N PRO A 91 -28.95 14.66 -8.29
CA PRO A 91 -28.83 13.23 -8.39
C PRO A 91 -27.83 12.72 -7.34
N HIS A 92 -28.23 11.66 -6.64
CA HIS A 92 -27.48 11.02 -5.56
C HIS A 92 -26.07 10.61 -6.03
N VAL A 93 -25.04 10.91 -5.23
CA VAL A 93 -23.68 10.39 -5.46
C VAL A 93 -23.52 9.10 -4.67
N VAL A 94 -23.27 8.02 -5.39
CA VAL A 94 -22.92 6.72 -4.83
C VAL A 94 -21.40 6.60 -4.86
N GLY A 95 -20.80 6.31 -3.71
CA GLY A 95 -19.39 5.99 -3.59
C GLY A 95 -19.18 4.49 -3.37
N GLN A 96 -18.05 3.97 -3.85
CA GLN A 96 -17.56 2.63 -3.59
C GLN A 96 -16.57 2.69 -2.42
N GLN A 97 -16.63 1.73 -1.50
CA GLN A 97 -15.63 1.59 -0.46
C GLN A 97 -14.24 1.38 -1.07
N SER A 98 -13.25 2.08 -0.54
CA SER A 98 -11.87 1.99 -1.02
C SER A 98 -10.92 1.97 0.17
N GLY A 99 -11.06 0.93 1.00
CA GLY A 99 -10.48 0.82 2.34
C GLY A 99 -11.48 1.10 3.47
N MET A 100 -11.06 0.90 4.72
CA MET A 100 -11.94 1.07 5.89
C MET A 100 -12.42 2.53 6.09
N ARG A 101 -11.58 3.51 5.73
CA ARG A 101 -11.79 4.94 6.05
C ARG A 101 -11.81 5.82 4.80
N SER A 102 -12.07 5.22 3.65
CA SER A 102 -11.97 5.89 2.36
C SER A 102 -12.96 5.32 1.36
N ALA A 103 -13.33 6.16 0.40
CA ALA A 103 -14.26 5.82 -0.66
C ALA A 103 -13.84 6.45 -1.99
N ILE A 104 -14.31 5.87 -3.10
CA ILE A 104 -14.20 6.45 -4.44
C ILE A 104 -15.58 6.82 -4.94
N ILE A 105 -15.71 8.03 -5.46
CA ILE A 105 -16.90 8.55 -6.10
C ILE A 105 -16.59 8.88 -7.55
N LYS A 106 -17.48 8.49 -8.46
CA LYS A 106 -17.33 8.78 -9.89
C LYS A 106 -18.20 9.98 -10.28
N GLN A 107 -17.59 11.03 -10.80
CA GLN A 107 -18.29 12.25 -11.20
C GLN A 107 -17.64 12.83 -12.46
N ASN A 108 -18.46 13.19 -13.45
CA ASN A 108 -18.02 13.78 -14.73
C ASN A 108 -16.93 12.97 -15.47
N GLY A 109 -17.00 11.63 -15.40
CA GLY A 109 -16.00 10.75 -16.02
C GLY A 109 -14.68 10.60 -15.26
N LYS A 110 -14.52 11.30 -14.13
CA LYS A 110 -13.37 11.20 -13.23
C LYS A 110 -13.71 10.41 -11.97
N ASN A 111 -12.69 9.85 -11.35
CA ASN A 111 -12.79 9.20 -10.04
C ASN A 111 -12.19 10.11 -8.98
N TYR A 112 -12.90 10.33 -7.88
CA TYR A 112 -12.40 11.07 -6.74
C TYR A 112 -12.33 10.16 -5.52
N ARG A 113 -11.17 10.11 -4.87
CA ARG A 113 -10.94 9.43 -3.61
C ARG A 113 -11.20 10.39 -2.45
N LEU A 114 -12.02 9.94 -1.52
CA LEU A 114 -12.28 10.56 -0.23
C LEU A 114 -11.49 9.80 0.83
N LYS A 115 -10.65 10.49 1.60
CA LYS A 115 -9.95 9.92 2.76
C LYS A 115 -10.47 10.57 4.03
N GLY A 116 -10.79 9.78 5.06
CA GLY A 116 -11.45 10.30 6.27
C GLY A 116 -12.95 10.56 6.05
N CYS A 117 -13.63 9.67 5.33
CA CYS A 117 -15.06 9.79 5.00
C CYS A 117 -16.00 8.93 5.84
N GLY A 118 -15.60 8.63 7.07
CA GLY A 118 -16.27 7.71 7.99
C GLY A 118 -15.45 6.43 8.21
N ASN A 119 -15.89 5.60 9.15
CA ASN A 119 -15.32 4.29 9.45
C ASN A 119 -16.32 3.20 9.06
N GLY A 120 -16.34 2.84 7.78
CA GLY A 120 -17.40 1.98 7.25
C GLY A 120 -18.79 2.57 7.50
N THR A 121 -19.66 1.80 8.16
CA THR A 121 -21.02 2.21 8.54
C THR A 121 -21.11 2.84 9.92
N ASP A 122 -19.98 3.05 10.61
CA ASP A 122 -19.98 3.46 12.02
C ASP A 122 -19.90 4.99 12.21
N GLY A 123 -19.55 5.75 11.15
CA GLY A 123 -19.30 7.19 11.27
C GLY A 123 -17.93 7.50 11.89
N PHE A 124 -17.88 8.37 12.89
CA PHE A 124 -16.68 8.80 13.60
C PHE A 124 -16.67 8.27 15.05
N THR A 125 -16.12 7.07 15.21
CA THR A 125 -16.06 6.35 16.48
C THR A 125 -14.72 6.51 17.19
N LEU A 126 -14.73 6.34 18.51
CA LEU A 126 -13.58 6.18 19.35
C LEU A 126 -13.15 4.71 19.36
N ARG A 127 -11.85 4.49 19.28
CA ARG A 127 -11.24 3.18 19.57
C ARG A 127 -10.17 3.34 20.63
N LYS A 128 -9.92 2.26 21.37
CA LYS A 128 -8.76 2.19 22.24
C LYS A 128 -7.51 2.40 21.38
N PHE A 129 -6.64 3.31 21.79
CA PHE A 129 -5.37 3.56 21.11
C PHE A 129 -4.49 2.31 21.19
N GLU A 130 -3.89 1.93 20.06
CA GLU A 130 -3.06 0.73 19.92
C GLU A 130 -1.60 0.96 20.40
N GLY A 131 -1.42 1.67 21.51
CA GLY A 131 -0.11 1.96 22.09
C GLY A 131 -0.06 1.81 23.60
N ASP A 132 1.11 2.11 24.18
CA ASP A 132 1.39 1.91 25.61
C ASP A 132 0.83 3.02 26.52
N ILE A 133 -0.02 3.90 25.98
CA ILE A 133 -0.62 5.01 26.73
C ILE A 133 -1.92 4.53 27.36
N GLU A 134 -1.92 4.42 28.69
CA GLU A 134 -3.08 3.98 29.45
C GLU A 134 -4.28 4.91 29.20
N ASN A 135 -5.46 4.31 28.94
CA ASN A 135 -6.72 5.01 28.68
C ASN A 135 -6.72 5.93 27.43
N ALA A 136 -5.69 5.89 26.59
CA ALA A 136 -5.71 6.65 25.34
C ALA A 136 -6.75 6.06 24.37
N VAL A 137 -7.41 6.97 23.65
CA VAL A 137 -8.38 6.67 22.60
C VAL A 137 -8.06 7.46 21.35
N GLU A 138 -8.41 6.91 20.20
CA GLU A 138 -8.27 7.55 18.90
C GLU A 138 -9.63 7.71 18.21
N ILE A 139 -9.82 8.82 17.51
CA ILE A 139 -11.00 9.04 16.66
C ILE A 139 -10.74 8.38 15.30
N ARG A 140 -11.63 7.49 14.87
CA ARG A 140 -11.55 6.80 13.59
C ARG A 140 -12.47 7.45 12.55
N GLY A 141 -12.17 7.16 11.30
CA GLY A 141 -13.01 7.56 10.16
C GLY A 141 -12.84 9.00 9.69
N CYS A 142 -11.95 9.80 10.27
CA CYS A 142 -11.68 11.17 9.82
C CYS A 142 -10.18 11.45 9.68
N CYS A 143 -9.85 12.51 8.95
CA CYS A 143 -8.57 13.18 9.03
C CYS A 143 -8.64 14.34 10.04
N PHE A 144 -7.49 14.74 10.58
CA PHE A 144 -7.35 16.00 11.32
C PHE A 144 -6.81 17.11 10.42
N ASP A 145 -6.97 18.37 10.86
CA ASP A 145 -6.59 19.56 10.09
C ASP A 145 -5.14 19.49 9.57
N HIS A 146 -4.21 19.17 10.47
CA HIS A 146 -2.79 19.09 10.13
C HIS A 146 -2.50 17.89 9.20
N THR A 147 -3.11 16.73 9.45
CA THR A 147 -2.91 15.52 8.63
C THR A 147 -3.38 15.73 7.20
N VAL A 148 -4.60 16.25 7.01
CA VAL A 148 -5.16 16.45 5.66
C VAL A 148 -4.39 17.52 4.89
N LYS A 149 -3.97 18.59 5.56
CA LYS A 149 -3.15 19.64 4.94
C LYS A 149 -1.76 19.12 4.58
N ARG A 150 -1.15 18.32 5.46
CA ARG A 150 0.15 17.68 5.21
C ARG A 150 0.08 16.75 4.00
N GLU A 151 -0.91 15.86 3.94
CA GLU A 151 -1.07 14.94 2.81
C GLU A 151 -1.25 15.69 1.49
N LEU A 152 -2.13 16.71 1.45
CA LEU A 152 -2.33 17.52 0.24
C LEU A 152 -1.07 18.29 -0.18
N PHE A 153 -0.31 18.82 0.78
CA PHE A 153 0.94 19.51 0.52
C PHE A 153 1.99 18.55 -0.06
N MET A 154 2.23 17.42 0.63
CA MET A 154 3.24 16.45 0.23
C MET A 154 2.89 15.78 -1.08
N ASN A 155 1.63 15.42 -1.29
CA ASN A 155 1.17 14.84 -2.55
C ASN A 155 1.44 15.78 -3.73
N ARG A 156 1.16 17.09 -3.61
CA ARG A 156 1.51 18.08 -4.66
C ARG A 156 3.00 18.21 -4.88
N LYS A 157 3.81 18.22 -3.81
CA LYS A 157 5.28 18.32 -3.90
C LYS A 157 5.86 17.10 -4.61
N VAL A 158 5.41 15.91 -4.21
CA VAL A 158 5.80 14.63 -4.82
C VAL A 158 5.36 14.56 -6.29
N GLU A 159 4.12 14.94 -6.61
CA GLU A 159 3.61 15.00 -7.98
C GLU A 159 4.51 15.87 -8.88
N GLN A 160 4.87 17.07 -8.42
CA GLN A 160 5.74 17.97 -9.18
C GLN A 160 7.14 17.39 -9.42
N ILE A 161 7.66 16.59 -8.49
CA ILE A 161 8.95 15.93 -8.62
C ILE A 161 8.85 14.76 -9.59
N LEU A 162 7.92 13.84 -9.36
CA LEU A 162 7.74 12.63 -10.16
C LEU A 162 7.38 12.94 -11.62
N LYS A 163 6.62 14.02 -11.86
CA LYS A 163 6.30 14.48 -13.22
C LYS A 163 7.54 14.80 -14.06
N LYS A 164 8.65 15.23 -13.44
CA LYS A 164 9.94 15.45 -14.15
C LYS A 164 10.55 14.16 -14.69
N TYR A 165 10.14 13.02 -14.13
CA TYR A 165 10.59 11.68 -14.51
C TYR A 165 9.52 10.91 -15.30
N ASN A 166 8.46 11.59 -15.73
CA ASN A 166 7.29 10.99 -16.40
C ASN A 166 6.64 9.87 -15.56
N ILE A 167 6.58 10.08 -14.24
CA ILE A 167 5.90 9.20 -13.29
C ILE A 167 4.71 9.97 -12.71
N GLU A 168 3.53 9.34 -12.70
CA GLU A 168 2.31 9.88 -12.12
C GLU A 168 2.19 9.48 -10.65
N THR A 169 1.56 10.32 -9.83
CA THR A 169 1.06 9.92 -8.51
C THR A 169 -0.33 9.32 -8.65
N GLY A 170 -0.67 8.35 -7.81
CA GLY A 170 -1.99 7.71 -7.90
C GLY A 170 -3.14 8.61 -7.45
N ASN A 171 -2.82 9.64 -6.65
CA ASN A 171 -3.73 10.67 -6.19
C ASN A 171 -3.24 12.05 -6.66
N ILE A 172 -4.16 12.90 -7.09
CA ILE A 172 -3.96 14.30 -7.46
C ILE A 172 -4.74 15.16 -6.46
N SER A 173 -4.07 16.10 -5.80
CA SER A 173 -4.65 16.86 -4.69
C SER A 173 -5.66 17.90 -5.14
N ILE A 174 -6.93 17.69 -4.82
CA ILE A 174 -8.01 18.66 -5.09
C ILE A 174 -8.15 19.62 -3.92
N GLY A 175 -8.39 19.09 -2.71
CA GLY A 175 -8.61 19.91 -1.52
C GLY A 175 -9.03 19.07 -0.33
N TYR A 176 -9.58 19.72 0.70
CA TYR A 176 -10.15 19.05 1.85
C TYR A 176 -11.52 19.62 2.20
N TRP A 177 -12.26 18.85 2.98
CA TRP A 177 -13.57 19.17 3.50
C TRP A 177 -13.54 19.14 5.01
N GLN A 178 -14.04 20.18 5.69
CA GLN A 178 -14.26 20.16 7.13
C GLN A 178 -15.72 19.78 7.40
N TYR A 179 -15.95 18.74 8.20
CA TYR A 179 -17.30 18.42 8.65
C TYR A 179 -17.81 19.52 9.60
N GLY A 180 -19.05 19.99 9.38
CA GLY A 180 -19.70 20.97 10.25
C GLY A 180 -20.16 20.37 11.59
N ASP A 181 -20.87 21.17 12.39
CA ASP A 181 -21.43 20.72 13.66
C ASP A 181 -22.40 19.54 13.44
N VAL A 182 -21.94 18.38 13.90
CA VAL A 182 -22.60 17.09 13.70
C VAL A 182 -23.88 16.96 14.51
N GLU A 183 -24.18 17.87 15.43
CA GLU A 183 -25.49 17.94 16.08
C GLU A 183 -26.62 18.05 15.04
N SER A 184 -26.38 18.71 13.90
CA SER A 184 -27.32 18.79 12.77
C SER A 184 -27.34 17.55 11.86
N ILE A 185 -26.31 16.71 11.94
CA ILE A 185 -26.15 15.48 11.15
C ILE A 185 -26.99 14.34 11.77
N ASN A 186 -27.09 14.28 13.10
CA ASN A 186 -27.78 13.22 13.82
C ASN A 186 -29.32 13.22 13.68
N GLU A 187 -29.97 14.34 13.35
CA GLU A 187 -31.44 14.38 13.31
C GLU A 187 -32.03 13.63 12.09
N ASN A 188 -31.23 13.34 11.07
CA ASN A 188 -31.73 12.78 9.81
C ASN A 188 -30.85 11.70 9.15
N LEU A 189 -29.63 11.47 9.64
CA LEU A 189 -28.84 10.32 9.22
C LEU A 189 -29.28 9.09 10.01
N GLU A 190 -29.22 7.93 9.37
CA GLU A 190 -29.64 6.64 9.93
C GLU A 190 -29.18 6.51 11.38
N LYS A 191 -30.07 5.99 12.25
CA LYS A 191 -29.94 5.88 13.73
C LYS A 191 -28.64 5.24 14.26
N ASN A 192 -27.70 4.88 13.39
CA ASN A 192 -26.52 4.07 13.66
C ASN A 192 -25.18 4.80 13.41
N LEU A 193 -25.14 5.95 12.72
CA LEU A 193 -23.88 6.69 12.57
C LEU A 193 -23.51 7.39 13.88
N GLN A 194 -22.28 7.18 14.33
CA GLN A 194 -21.79 7.75 15.58
C GLN A 194 -20.87 8.94 15.31
N ASN A 195 -20.84 9.87 16.27
CA ASN A 195 -19.85 10.94 16.32
C ASN A 195 -19.52 11.23 17.78
N GLU A 196 -18.67 10.38 18.34
CA GLU A 196 -18.43 10.31 19.79
C GLU A 196 -17.60 11.50 20.32
N MET A 197 -17.02 12.32 19.44
CA MET A 197 -16.22 13.52 19.79
C MET A 197 -16.65 14.74 18.97
N SER A 198 -17.89 15.21 19.15
CA SER A 198 -18.49 16.26 18.31
C SER A 198 -17.73 17.59 18.28
N LEU A 199 -17.08 17.95 19.38
CA LEU A 199 -16.32 19.20 19.50
C LEU A 199 -14.98 19.19 18.77
N VAL A 200 -14.47 18.00 18.40
CA VAL A 200 -13.21 17.88 17.67
C VAL A 200 -13.48 18.04 16.17
N PRO A 201 -12.88 19.05 15.50
CA PRO A 201 -13.04 19.23 14.07
C PRO A 201 -12.52 18.02 13.29
N LYS A 202 -13.32 17.56 12.33
CA LYS A 202 -13.01 16.42 11.48
C LYS A 202 -12.90 16.87 10.04
N TYR A 203 -12.00 16.22 9.31
CA TYR A 203 -11.73 16.57 7.93
C TYR A 203 -11.78 15.34 7.03
N CYS A 204 -11.97 15.60 5.74
CA CYS A 204 -11.86 14.63 4.67
C CYS A 204 -10.96 15.18 3.57
N GLY A 205 -9.92 14.44 3.19
CA GLY A 205 -9.09 14.74 2.03
C GLY A 205 -9.79 14.32 0.74
N ILE A 206 -9.74 15.17 -0.28
CA ILE A 206 -10.35 14.95 -1.59
C ILE A 206 -9.24 14.93 -2.64
N TYR A 207 -9.17 13.82 -3.38
CA TYR A 207 -8.17 13.57 -4.41
C TYR A 207 -8.84 13.11 -5.69
N GLU A 208 -8.39 13.55 -6.86
CA GLU A 208 -8.66 12.83 -8.11
C GLU A 208 -7.73 11.61 -8.12
N THR A 209 -8.27 10.41 -8.38
CA THR A 209 -7.52 9.15 -8.30
C THR A 209 -7.49 8.46 -9.65
N ILE A 210 -6.31 8.05 -10.11
CA ILE A 210 -6.14 7.38 -11.41
C ILE A 210 -6.22 5.86 -11.33
N GLY A 211 -6.19 5.30 -10.12
CA GLY A 211 -6.33 3.86 -9.86
C GLY A 211 -6.86 3.57 -8.45
N ASP A 212 -7.29 2.33 -8.24
CA ASP A 212 -7.69 1.84 -6.91
C ASP A 212 -7.04 0.52 -6.52
N PHE A 213 -6.75 -0.34 -7.50
CA PHE A 213 -6.06 -1.61 -7.27
C PHE A 213 -4.66 -1.37 -6.71
N ARG A 214 -4.44 -1.87 -5.49
CA ARG A 214 -3.14 -1.80 -4.81
C ARG A 214 -2.23 -2.93 -5.24
N LEU A 215 -0.93 -2.65 -5.31
CA LEU A 215 0.06 -3.62 -5.73
C LEU A 215 0.07 -4.86 -4.82
N GLY A 216 0.14 -4.69 -3.50
CA GLY A 216 0.25 -5.80 -2.55
C GLY A 216 -1.00 -6.68 -2.53
N THR A 217 -2.12 -6.08 -2.15
CA THR A 217 -3.41 -6.77 -1.90
C THR A 217 -4.16 -7.20 -3.16
N HIS A 218 -3.92 -6.59 -4.33
CA HIS A 218 -4.63 -6.98 -5.55
C HIS A 218 -3.70 -7.67 -6.54
N LEU A 219 -2.65 -6.98 -7.03
CA LEU A 219 -1.84 -7.56 -8.10
C LEU A 219 -1.00 -8.75 -7.61
N LEU A 220 -0.18 -8.58 -6.58
CA LEU A 220 0.72 -9.64 -6.12
C LEU A 220 -0.06 -10.85 -5.57
N GLN A 221 -1.19 -10.62 -4.91
CA GLN A 221 -2.09 -11.70 -4.50
C GLN A 221 -2.69 -12.44 -5.70
N GLY A 222 -3.13 -11.73 -6.75
CA GLY A 222 -3.64 -12.34 -7.97
C GLY A 222 -2.58 -13.14 -8.72
N LEU A 223 -1.36 -12.59 -8.85
CA LEU A 223 -0.23 -13.29 -9.45
C LEU A 223 0.11 -14.57 -8.69
N ARG A 224 0.03 -14.56 -7.35
CA ARG A 224 0.22 -15.76 -6.54
C ARG A 224 -0.84 -16.83 -6.83
N ILE A 225 -2.11 -16.45 -7.00
CA ILE A 225 -3.18 -17.39 -7.37
C ILE A 225 -2.90 -18.00 -8.75
N ILE A 226 -2.47 -17.19 -9.72
CA ILE A 226 -2.07 -17.67 -11.06
C ILE A 226 -0.91 -18.67 -10.95
N VAL A 227 0.12 -18.35 -10.16
CA VAL A 227 1.29 -19.22 -9.96
C VAL A 227 0.86 -20.55 -9.36
N SER A 228 0.09 -20.55 -8.27
CA SER A 228 -0.38 -21.76 -7.61
C SER A 228 -1.29 -22.63 -8.49
N SER A 229 -2.12 -22.01 -9.33
CA SER A 229 -3.01 -22.75 -10.24
C SER A 229 -2.29 -23.30 -11.47
N SER A 230 -1.15 -22.72 -11.86
CA SER A 230 -0.39 -23.10 -13.05
C SER A 230 0.82 -24.00 -12.75
N VAL A 231 1.19 -24.18 -11.47
CA VAL A 231 2.44 -24.87 -11.09
C VAL A 231 2.51 -26.31 -11.59
N THR A 232 1.38 -27.01 -11.65
CA THR A 232 1.30 -28.40 -12.14
C THR A 232 1.58 -28.51 -13.63
N ASP A 233 1.46 -27.41 -14.36
CA ASP A 233 1.63 -27.35 -15.81
C ASP A 233 3.06 -26.92 -16.19
N TRP A 234 3.91 -26.60 -15.22
CA TRP A 234 5.27 -26.13 -15.47
C TRP A 234 6.27 -27.28 -15.40
N SER A 235 7.13 -27.36 -16.41
CA SER A 235 8.20 -28.35 -16.43
C SER A 235 9.35 -27.94 -15.52
N VAL A 236 10.15 -28.92 -15.07
CA VAL A 236 11.41 -28.65 -14.34
C VAL A 236 12.33 -27.73 -15.15
N ASP A 237 12.32 -27.83 -16.48
CA ASP A 237 13.14 -26.99 -17.34
C ASP A 237 12.65 -25.53 -17.39
N ASP A 238 11.33 -25.29 -17.28
CA ASP A 238 10.80 -23.93 -17.14
C ASP A 238 11.31 -23.27 -15.85
N ILE A 239 11.33 -24.03 -14.75
CA ILE A 239 11.84 -23.56 -13.45
C ILE A 239 13.36 -23.31 -13.51
N ARG A 240 14.14 -24.25 -14.06
CA ARG A 240 15.60 -24.12 -14.22
C ARG A 240 16.00 -22.89 -15.03
N ARG A 241 15.24 -22.57 -16.08
CA ARG A 241 15.50 -21.39 -16.91
C ARG A 241 15.31 -20.10 -16.12
N LEU A 242 14.30 -20.06 -15.25
CA LEU A 242 14.06 -18.91 -14.37
C LEU A 242 15.23 -18.70 -13.38
N VAL A 243 15.78 -19.79 -12.83
CA VAL A 243 17.00 -19.78 -12.00
C VAL A 243 18.24 -19.30 -12.78
N THR A 244 18.41 -19.79 -14.01
CA THR A 244 19.56 -19.44 -14.87
C THR A 244 19.61 -17.95 -15.21
N VAL A 245 18.44 -17.32 -15.38
CA VAL A 245 18.38 -15.87 -15.60
C VAL A 245 18.86 -15.11 -14.36
N GLN A 246 18.51 -15.58 -13.15
CA GLN A 246 18.96 -14.94 -11.90
C GLN A 246 20.47 -15.05 -11.69
N SER A 247 21.06 -16.23 -11.86
CA SER A 247 22.48 -16.45 -11.58
C SER A 247 23.39 -15.54 -12.42
N ARG A 248 23.04 -15.33 -13.70
CA ARG A 248 23.76 -14.41 -14.59
C ARG A 248 23.66 -12.95 -14.15
N ILE A 249 22.54 -12.53 -13.59
CA ILE A 249 22.36 -11.17 -13.07
C ILE A 249 23.25 -10.96 -11.84
N VAL A 250 23.38 -11.97 -10.98
CA VAL A 250 24.24 -11.93 -9.79
C VAL A 250 25.73 -11.88 -10.20
N GLU A 251 26.17 -12.73 -11.12
CA GLU A 251 27.57 -12.80 -11.55
C GLU A 251 28.08 -11.53 -12.27
N ASN A 252 27.20 -10.85 -13.02
CA ASN A 252 27.54 -9.61 -13.72
C ASN A 252 27.58 -8.37 -12.79
N ARG A 253 27.11 -8.48 -11.55
CA ARG A 253 27.13 -7.40 -10.55
C ARG A 253 28.45 -7.41 -9.78
N LYS A 254 29.59 -7.35 -10.49
CA LYS A 254 30.84 -6.93 -9.85
C LYS A 254 30.70 -5.44 -9.48
N SER A 255 30.97 -5.12 -8.21
CA SER A 255 30.98 -3.74 -7.71
C SER A 255 31.82 -2.84 -8.62
N PRO A 256 31.40 -1.59 -8.89
CA PRO A 256 32.18 -0.62 -9.67
C PRO A 256 33.62 -0.43 -9.15
N ASN A 257 33.86 -0.74 -7.87
CA ASN A 257 35.17 -0.57 -7.22
C ASN A 257 35.89 -1.90 -6.95
N GLY A 258 35.42 -3.04 -7.48
CA GLY A 258 36.04 -4.35 -7.25
C GLY A 258 35.94 -4.88 -5.80
N ASN A 259 35.61 -4.03 -4.83
CA ASN A 259 35.24 -4.47 -3.49
C ASN A 259 33.81 -5.00 -3.53
N PRO A 260 33.56 -6.29 -3.21
CA PRO A 260 32.20 -6.76 -2.96
C PRO A 260 31.57 -5.80 -1.95
N TRP A 261 30.29 -5.46 -2.14
CA TRP A 261 29.50 -4.78 -1.12
C TRP A 261 29.89 -5.41 0.22
N ASP A 262 30.45 -4.62 1.14
CA ASP A 262 30.90 -5.11 2.44
C ASP A 262 29.66 -5.40 3.29
N LEU A 263 28.95 -6.45 2.89
CA LEU A 263 27.79 -7.05 3.54
C LEU A 263 28.17 -7.62 4.91
N ASN A 264 29.46 -7.63 5.27
CA ASN A 264 29.94 -8.05 6.58
C ASN A 264 29.79 -6.95 7.63
N ASN A 265 29.56 -5.69 7.26
CA ASN A 265 29.51 -4.57 8.20
C ASN A 265 28.11 -4.04 8.52
N THR A 266 27.06 -4.63 7.93
CA THR A 266 25.68 -4.43 8.40
C THR A 266 25.39 -5.43 9.51
N GLN A 267 25.23 -4.95 10.75
CA GLN A 267 24.92 -5.77 11.94
C GLN A 267 23.58 -6.53 11.87
N PHE A 268 22.82 -6.42 10.78
CA PHE A 268 21.64 -7.24 10.50
C PHE A 268 22.03 -8.46 9.64
N ARG A 269 22.47 -9.54 10.30
CA ARG A 269 22.73 -10.85 9.67
C ARG A 269 21.47 -11.66 9.36
N GLU A 270 20.29 -11.17 9.70
CA GLU A 270 19.04 -11.81 9.31
C GLU A 270 18.74 -11.46 7.86
N ARG A 271 19.31 -12.26 6.95
CA ARG A 271 18.77 -12.32 5.59
C ARG A 271 17.28 -12.66 5.72
N PRO A 272 16.38 -12.01 4.96
CA PRO A 272 14.98 -12.37 4.99
C PRO A 272 14.86 -13.88 4.77
N GLN A 273 14.18 -14.57 5.69
CA GLN A 273 13.95 -16.02 5.62
C GLN A 273 13.41 -16.35 4.21
N GLY A 274 14.25 -16.99 3.38
CA GLY A 274 13.91 -17.30 1.99
C GLY A 274 14.99 -16.99 0.94
N THR A 275 16.02 -16.18 1.21
CA THR A 275 17.13 -16.07 0.24
C THR A 275 18.00 -17.34 0.27
N ILE A 276 18.03 -18.08 -0.84
CA ILE A 276 18.73 -19.38 -1.03
C ILE A 276 20.25 -19.21 -1.10
N PHE A 277 20.88 -18.60 -0.09
CA PHE A 277 22.32 -18.47 -0.04
C PHE A 277 22.86 -18.65 1.39
N GLN A 278 22.36 -19.62 2.15
CA GLN A 278 23.19 -20.13 3.25
C GLN A 278 24.34 -20.94 2.61
N GLU A 279 25.58 -20.48 2.76
CA GLU A 279 26.78 -21.24 2.33
C GLU A 279 26.81 -22.65 2.95
N ASP A 280 26.18 -22.82 4.11
CA ASP A 280 26.13 -24.09 4.83
C ASP A 280 25.11 -25.10 4.25
N ASP A 281 24.05 -24.65 3.59
CA ASP A 281 23.09 -25.53 2.90
C ASP A 281 23.61 -26.07 1.55
N TYR A 282 24.68 -25.45 1.02
CA TYR A 282 25.36 -25.91 -0.20
C TYR A 282 26.10 -27.24 -0.01
N GLN A 283 26.42 -27.61 1.24
CA GLN A 283 27.26 -28.78 1.51
C GLN A 283 26.46 -30.08 1.70
N ASN A 284 25.16 -30.02 2.05
CA ASN A 284 24.43 -31.20 2.52
C ASN A 284 23.18 -31.60 1.73
N ASN A 285 22.72 -30.82 0.75
CA ASN A 285 21.69 -31.25 -0.21
C ASN A 285 22.30 -31.47 -1.59
N ARG A 286 21.90 -32.55 -2.27
CA ARG A 286 22.36 -32.98 -3.61
C ARG A 286 22.63 -31.76 -4.51
N VAL A 287 23.91 -31.37 -4.56
CA VAL A 287 24.39 -30.27 -5.38
C VAL A 287 24.11 -30.63 -6.83
N PHE A 288 23.18 -29.90 -7.43
CA PHE A 288 23.06 -29.81 -8.86
C PHE A 288 24.38 -29.22 -9.37
N ASP A 289 25.19 -30.04 -10.06
CA ASP A 289 26.56 -29.72 -10.47
C ASP A 289 26.56 -28.68 -11.62
N TRP A 290 26.36 -27.42 -11.26
CA TRP A 290 26.24 -26.27 -12.17
C TRP A 290 27.44 -26.07 -13.10
N GLU A 291 28.64 -26.42 -12.62
CA GLU A 291 29.89 -26.32 -13.39
C GLU A 291 29.89 -27.20 -14.65
N LYS A 292 29.14 -28.32 -14.66
CA LYS A 292 29.04 -29.22 -15.82
C LYS A 292 28.04 -28.77 -16.89
N GLU A 293 27.10 -27.89 -16.57
CA GLU A 293 25.99 -27.51 -17.47
C GLU A 293 26.20 -26.14 -18.15
N LYS A 294 27.09 -25.29 -17.63
CA LYS A 294 27.29 -23.92 -18.14
C LYS A 294 27.72 -23.85 -19.61
N ASP A 295 28.42 -24.87 -20.12
CA ASP A 295 28.96 -24.92 -21.47
C ASP A 295 27.95 -25.41 -22.53
N ASN A 296 26.76 -25.90 -22.13
CA ASN A 296 25.77 -26.47 -23.04
C ASN A 296 24.61 -25.53 -23.41
N VAL A 297 24.58 -24.29 -22.90
CA VAL A 297 23.44 -23.39 -23.12
C VAL A 297 23.80 -22.22 -24.04
N SER A 298 23.76 -22.47 -25.36
CA SER A 298 23.71 -21.40 -26.37
C SER A 298 22.30 -20.77 -26.39
N ILE A 299 22.11 -19.69 -25.62
CA ILE A 299 20.78 -19.15 -25.25
C ILE A 299 20.06 -18.34 -26.34
N THR A 300 20.62 -18.11 -27.52
CA THR A 300 20.05 -17.06 -28.39
C THR A 300 18.81 -17.43 -29.20
N GLU A 301 18.43 -18.70 -29.43
CA GLU A 301 17.46 -18.94 -30.52
C GLU A 301 16.31 -19.94 -30.33
N ASN A 302 16.14 -20.67 -29.22
CA ASN A 302 15.02 -21.63 -29.11
C ASN A 302 14.44 -21.80 -27.70
N LEU A 303 13.82 -20.75 -27.15
CA LEU A 303 13.18 -20.82 -25.84
C LEU A 303 11.65 -20.72 -25.95
N ASN A 304 11.04 -21.86 -26.28
CA ASN A 304 9.62 -22.12 -26.07
C ASN A 304 9.37 -22.49 -24.58
N VAL A 305 9.80 -21.62 -23.67
CA VAL A 305 9.35 -21.65 -22.25
C VAL A 305 7.84 -21.45 -22.28
N ASN A 306 7.09 -22.02 -21.33
CA ASN A 306 5.70 -21.61 -21.15
C ASN A 306 5.67 -20.08 -21.00
N SER A 307 5.20 -19.39 -22.06
CA SER A 307 5.37 -17.94 -22.19
C SER A 307 4.79 -17.18 -21.00
N LYS A 308 3.85 -17.78 -20.26
CA LYS A 308 3.23 -17.22 -19.06
C LYS A 308 4.21 -17.05 -17.90
N LEU A 309 4.96 -18.08 -17.48
CA LEU A 309 5.89 -17.98 -16.34
C LEU A 309 6.99 -16.94 -16.61
N GLN A 310 7.51 -16.92 -17.83
CA GLN A 310 8.50 -15.91 -18.23
C GLN A 310 7.92 -14.49 -18.16
N ASN A 311 6.69 -14.28 -18.63
CA ASN A 311 6.06 -12.97 -18.58
C ASN A 311 5.72 -12.55 -17.13
N ILE A 312 5.33 -13.48 -16.25
CA ILE A 312 5.18 -13.21 -14.81
C ILE A 312 6.52 -12.79 -14.22
N SER A 313 7.61 -13.51 -14.51
CA SER A 313 8.94 -13.16 -14.04
C SER A 313 9.37 -11.74 -14.47
N ILE A 314 9.15 -11.39 -15.73
CA ILE A 314 9.39 -10.04 -16.26
C ILE A 314 8.50 -9.01 -15.55
N LEU A 315 7.23 -9.31 -15.30
CA LEU A 315 6.33 -8.43 -14.56
C LEU A 315 6.84 -8.18 -13.13
N TYR A 316 7.28 -9.20 -12.41
CA TYR A 316 7.88 -9.05 -11.07
C TYR A 316 9.11 -8.14 -11.12
N GLN A 317 10.03 -8.36 -12.07
CA GLN A 317 11.20 -7.49 -12.23
C GLN A 317 10.79 -6.03 -12.52
N ARG A 318 9.78 -5.82 -13.37
CA ARG A 318 9.27 -4.47 -13.69
C ARG A 318 8.68 -3.76 -12.47
N ILE A 319 7.86 -4.47 -11.70
CA ILE A 319 7.27 -3.97 -10.44
C ILE A 319 8.38 -3.47 -9.53
N GLY A 320 9.39 -4.32 -9.30
CA GLY A 320 10.55 -3.97 -8.50
C GLY A 320 11.25 -2.72 -9.01
N TYR A 321 11.56 -2.68 -10.30
CA TYR A 321 12.21 -1.54 -10.95
C TYR A 321 11.48 -0.22 -10.72
N GLU A 322 10.16 -0.18 -10.91
CA GLU A 322 9.40 1.05 -10.70
C GLU A 322 9.36 1.49 -9.25
N ILE A 323 9.24 0.56 -8.29
CA ILE A 323 9.32 0.87 -6.85
C ILE A 323 10.69 1.46 -6.50
N GLY A 324 11.76 0.82 -6.97
CA GLY A 324 13.13 1.27 -6.73
C GLY A 324 13.41 2.64 -7.33
N LYS A 325 12.90 2.89 -8.54
CA LYS A 325 13.01 4.19 -9.21
C LYS A 325 12.30 5.29 -8.41
N VAL A 326 11.07 5.04 -7.94
CA VAL A 326 10.33 6.00 -7.10
C VAL A 326 11.09 6.29 -5.80
N LYS A 327 11.53 5.25 -5.08
CA LYS A 327 12.26 5.44 -3.82
C LYS A 327 13.58 6.19 -4.03
N ARG A 328 14.29 5.91 -5.13
CA ARG A 328 15.50 6.65 -5.49
C ARG A 328 15.23 8.13 -5.74
N ILE A 329 14.17 8.46 -6.48
CA ILE A 329 13.77 9.85 -6.73
C ILE A 329 13.47 10.56 -5.41
N PHE A 330 12.83 9.90 -4.44
CA PHE A 330 12.56 10.50 -3.13
C PHE A 330 13.85 10.81 -2.37
N ILE A 331 14.80 9.87 -2.33
CA ILE A 331 16.12 10.08 -1.71
C ILE A 331 16.86 11.25 -2.39
N ASP A 332 16.90 11.28 -3.72
CA ASP A 332 17.58 12.34 -4.48
C ASP A 332 16.93 13.72 -4.31
N ASN A 333 15.70 13.79 -3.81
CA ASN A 333 14.97 15.03 -3.54
C ASN A 333 14.74 15.26 -2.03
N ASP A 334 15.50 14.57 -1.17
CA ASP A 334 15.46 14.75 0.29
C ASP A 334 14.03 14.61 0.88
N ILE A 335 13.27 13.61 0.39
CA ILE A 335 11.90 13.28 0.85
C ILE A 335 11.91 11.94 1.59
N SER A 336 11.38 11.94 2.82
CA SER A 336 11.00 10.73 3.55
C SER A 336 9.54 10.42 3.23
N TRP A 337 9.23 9.15 2.95
CA TRP A 337 7.85 8.72 2.75
C TRP A 337 7.10 8.57 4.09
N GLY A 338 7.82 8.50 5.21
CA GLY A 338 7.23 8.55 6.55
C GLY A 338 7.71 7.43 7.45
N TYR A 339 9.03 7.21 7.50
CA TYR A 339 9.64 6.37 8.52
C TYR A 339 10.02 7.19 9.73
N PHE A 340 9.46 6.84 10.87
CA PHE A 340 9.75 7.47 12.16
C PHE A 340 9.33 6.54 13.28
N ARG A 341 9.88 6.79 14.47
CA ARG A 341 9.39 6.16 15.70
C ARG A 341 8.22 6.98 16.25
N ASP A 342 7.10 6.33 16.49
CA ASP A 342 5.93 6.99 17.07
C ASP A 342 5.88 6.79 18.60
N HIS A 343 4.71 6.99 19.21
CA HIS A 343 4.41 6.95 20.64
C HIS A 343 4.84 5.68 21.41
N SER A 344 5.36 4.65 20.75
CA SER A 344 5.91 3.47 21.42
C SER A 344 7.33 3.15 20.96
N LYS A 345 8.17 2.79 21.93
CA LYS A 345 9.60 2.49 21.75
C LYS A 345 9.89 1.29 20.84
N PHE A 346 8.87 0.48 20.56
CA PHE A 346 9.00 -0.74 19.75
C PHE A 346 8.34 -0.62 18.37
N TYR A 347 7.66 0.49 18.08
CA TYR A 347 6.88 0.63 16.86
C TYR A 347 7.43 1.76 16.01
N TYR A 348 7.98 1.35 14.87
CA TYR A 348 8.28 2.26 13.77
C TYR A 348 7.10 2.29 12.83
N HIS A 349 6.75 3.49 12.40
CA HIS A 349 5.85 3.69 11.29
C HIS A 349 6.67 3.71 10.01
N SER A 350 6.07 3.22 8.93
CA SER A 350 6.64 3.32 7.60
C SER A 350 5.51 3.31 6.59
N ASN A 351 5.34 4.41 5.86
CA ASN A 351 4.45 4.46 4.69
C ASN A 351 5.09 3.84 3.43
N ALA A 352 6.36 3.45 3.49
CA ALA A 352 7.07 2.84 2.38
C ALA A 352 6.74 1.34 2.31
N HIS A 353 5.54 1.00 1.86
CA HIS A 353 5.07 -0.39 1.72
C HIS A 353 4.36 -0.63 0.39
N LEU A 354 4.18 -1.90 0.01
CA LEU A 354 3.68 -2.29 -1.32
C LEU A 354 2.27 -1.77 -1.62
N ASP A 355 1.36 -1.73 -0.63
CA ASP A 355 0.00 -1.21 -0.85
C ASP A 355 -0.09 0.31 -1.05
N ASN A 356 1.01 1.05 -0.85
CA ASN A 356 1.10 2.46 -1.22
C ASN A 356 1.55 2.69 -2.67
N PHE A 357 1.44 1.64 -3.48
CA PHE A 357 1.45 1.73 -4.94
C PHE A 357 0.09 1.29 -5.50
N VAL A 358 -0.48 2.10 -6.39
CA VAL A 358 -1.66 1.74 -7.19
C VAL A 358 -1.25 1.39 -8.61
N LEU A 359 -2.02 0.52 -9.26
CA LEU A 359 -1.85 0.17 -10.66
C LEU A 359 -2.44 1.23 -11.59
N ILE A 360 -1.70 1.57 -12.64
CA ILE A 360 -2.15 2.43 -13.74
C ILE A 360 -2.45 1.54 -14.94
N GLN A 361 -3.69 1.58 -15.43
CA GLN A 361 -4.09 0.76 -16.59
C GLN A 361 -3.63 1.35 -17.93
N ASN A 362 -3.42 2.67 -18.00
CA ASN A 362 -3.09 3.39 -19.22
C ASN A 362 -1.97 4.40 -18.95
N GLY A 363 -0.72 3.96 -19.01
CA GLY A 363 0.44 4.82 -18.76
C GLY A 363 1.76 4.21 -19.19
N SER A 364 2.81 5.02 -19.22
CA SER A 364 4.20 4.54 -19.41
C SER A 364 4.76 3.81 -18.18
N SER A 365 4.14 4.05 -17.03
CA SER A 365 4.44 3.38 -15.76
C SER A 365 3.31 2.43 -15.41
N LEU A 366 3.66 1.30 -14.79
CA LEU A 366 2.72 0.33 -14.25
C LEU A 366 2.17 0.79 -12.88
N LEU A 367 2.99 1.48 -12.10
CA LEU A 367 2.74 1.83 -10.71
C LEU A 367 2.75 3.34 -10.49
N ALA A 368 1.87 3.80 -9.61
CA ALA A 368 1.81 5.15 -9.11
C ALA A 368 1.89 5.14 -7.57
N PRO A 369 2.83 5.87 -6.93
CA PRO A 369 2.85 5.98 -5.48
C PRO A 369 1.68 6.82 -4.97
N VAL A 370 1.19 6.48 -3.78
CA VAL A 370 0.12 7.18 -3.06
C VAL A 370 0.42 7.23 -1.57
N ASP A 371 -0.45 7.91 -0.81
CA ASP A 371 -0.39 8.00 0.65
C ASP A 371 0.86 8.72 1.18
N PHE A 372 0.77 10.05 1.22
CA PHE A 372 1.85 10.93 1.64
C PHE A 372 1.48 11.73 2.90
N ASP A 373 0.56 11.20 3.71
CA ASP A 373 0.09 11.84 4.94
C ASP A 373 1.18 11.89 6.02
N LEU A 374 2.05 10.89 6.04
CA LEU A 374 3.23 10.82 6.91
C LEU A 374 4.54 11.26 6.24
N ALA A 375 4.50 11.69 4.98
CA ALA A 375 5.70 12.11 4.27
C ALA A 375 6.19 13.49 4.78
N PHE A 376 7.49 13.72 4.74
CA PHE A 376 8.10 15.00 5.11
C PHE A 376 9.42 15.22 4.38
N CYS A 377 9.84 16.49 4.29
CA CYS A 377 11.11 16.86 3.67
C CYS A 377 12.21 16.97 4.72
N LYS A 378 13.46 16.85 4.30
CA LYS A 378 14.62 17.02 5.19
C LYS A 378 14.66 18.35 5.92
N GLU A 379 14.21 19.43 5.27
CA GLU A 379 14.19 20.76 5.90
C GLU A 379 13.16 20.87 7.03
N GLU A 380 12.17 19.97 7.04
CA GLU A 380 11.13 19.87 8.07
C GLU A 380 11.47 18.82 9.14
N PHE A 381 12.55 18.05 8.92
CA PHE A 381 12.93 16.97 9.82
C PHE A 381 13.46 17.50 11.14
N ILE A 382 12.87 16.99 12.22
CA ILE A 382 13.35 17.14 13.58
C ILE A 382 13.50 15.75 14.19
N ASN A 383 14.59 15.54 14.93
CA ASN A 383 14.78 14.30 15.65
C ASN A 383 13.81 14.27 16.84
N ILE A 384 12.88 13.31 16.83
CA ILE A 384 11.93 13.06 17.92
C ILE A 384 12.28 11.80 18.72
N ASP A 385 13.39 11.13 18.40
CA ASP A 385 13.82 9.94 19.12
C ASP A 385 14.38 10.34 20.48
N ILE A 386 13.66 9.92 21.52
CA ILE A 386 14.13 9.99 22.90
C ILE A 386 15.18 8.88 23.09
N ASP A 387 16.27 9.20 23.79
CA ASP A 387 17.27 8.20 24.18
C ASP A 387 16.68 7.27 25.25
N PHE A 388 16.06 6.18 24.79
CA PHE A 388 15.48 5.17 25.68
C PHE A 388 16.55 4.29 26.34
N ASP A 389 17.75 4.20 25.77
CA ASP A 389 18.85 3.43 26.37
C ASP A 389 19.40 4.15 27.61
N ALA A 390 19.38 5.49 27.63
CA ALA A 390 19.59 6.28 28.84
C ALA A 390 18.52 5.99 29.92
N GLN A 391 17.28 5.69 29.54
CA GLN A 391 16.22 5.36 30.51
C GLN A 391 16.37 3.96 31.13
N LEU A 392 16.89 2.97 30.40
CA LEU A 392 17.08 1.61 30.89
C LEU A 392 18.26 1.50 31.87
N ASN A 393 19.25 2.39 31.77
CA ASN A 393 20.47 2.37 32.57
C ASN A 393 20.37 3.00 33.98
N LYS A 394 19.15 3.18 34.52
CA LYS A 394 18.86 3.50 35.94
C LYS A 394 19.48 4.78 36.52
N SER A 395 20.09 5.67 35.73
CA SER A 395 20.26 7.05 36.20
C SER A 395 18.91 7.76 36.11
N SER A 396 18.40 8.27 37.23
CA SER A 396 17.10 8.93 37.34
C SER A 396 16.96 10.24 36.54
N GLU A 397 17.98 10.61 35.76
CA GLU A 397 17.92 11.72 34.82
C GLU A 397 17.67 11.16 33.42
N ILE A 398 16.49 11.45 32.87
CA ILE A 398 16.22 11.33 31.44
C ILE A 398 17.22 12.26 30.75
N GLN A 399 18.31 11.70 30.21
CA GLN A 399 19.14 12.45 29.29
C GLN A 399 18.39 12.48 27.97
N GLU A 400 17.71 13.59 27.70
CA GLU A 400 17.20 13.86 26.36
C GLU A 400 18.34 13.68 25.37
N ASN A 401 18.07 13.00 24.26
CA ASN A 401 18.99 12.98 23.14
C ASN A 401 19.40 14.43 22.87
N LYS A 402 20.70 14.74 22.82
CA LYS A 402 21.19 16.12 22.65
C LYS A 402 20.64 16.78 21.39
N ASN A 403 20.18 15.97 20.44
CA ASN A 403 19.59 16.37 19.18
C ASN A 403 18.05 16.34 19.17
N TYR A 404 17.38 15.97 20.26
CA TYR A 404 15.91 16.01 20.35
C TYR A 404 15.37 17.40 20.02
N GLY A 405 14.34 17.45 19.19
CA GLY A 405 13.74 18.69 18.68
C GLY A 405 14.63 19.49 17.73
N LYS A 406 15.79 18.95 17.32
CA LYS A 406 16.73 19.59 16.38
C LYS A 406 16.88 18.76 15.12
N PHE A 407 17.40 19.40 14.08
CA PHE A 407 17.83 18.69 12.89
C PHE A 407 19.03 17.77 13.23
N ASP A 408 18.91 16.51 12.84
CA ASP A 408 19.94 15.48 13.03
C ASP A 408 20.18 14.78 11.69
N LEU A 409 21.31 15.08 11.05
CA LEU A 409 21.63 14.53 9.73
C LEU A 409 21.81 13.01 9.77
N GLU A 410 22.40 12.47 10.83
CA GLU A 410 22.65 11.03 10.94
C GLU A 410 21.32 10.29 11.11
N GLN A 411 20.43 10.79 11.96
CA GLN A 411 19.10 10.21 12.13
C GLN A 411 18.26 10.30 10.86
N TRP A 412 18.34 11.42 10.13
CA TRP A 412 17.68 11.57 8.83
C TRP A 412 18.16 10.51 7.82
N LEU A 413 19.48 10.34 7.69
CA LEU A 413 20.06 9.33 6.79
C LEU A 413 19.68 7.91 7.21
N PHE A 414 19.63 7.65 8.52
CA PHE A 414 19.15 6.38 9.05
C PHE A 414 17.69 6.11 8.66
N TYR A 415 16.76 7.05 8.86
CA TYR A 415 15.36 6.89 8.46
C TYR A 415 15.20 6.67 6.95
N GLN A 416 15.98 7.38 6.13
CA GLN A 416 15.98 7.17 4.68
C GLN A 416 16.41 5.74 4.30
N ASP A 417 17.44 5.22 4.97
CA ASP A 417 17.92 3.86 4.73
C ASP A 417 16.94 2.80 5.25
N GLN A 418 16.29 3.04 6.40
CA GLN A 418 15.26 2.14 6.92
C GLN A 418 14.03 2.06 6.01
N GLU A 419 13.57 3.15 5.40
CA GLU A 419 12.52 3.09 4.36
C GLU A 419 12.95 2.25 3.17
N ARG A 420 14.19 2.44 2.71
CA ARG A 420 14.75 1.72 1.57
C ARG A 420 14.85 0.22 1.86
N ILE A 421 15.34 -0.14 3.04
CA ILE A 421 15.47 -1.52 3.50
C ILE A 421 14.09 -2.13 3.72
N GLY A 422 13.18 -1.40 4.37
CA GLY A 422 11.80 -1.85 4.61
C GLY A 422 11.09 -2.22 3.32
N LEU A 423 11.16 -1.37 2.28
CA LEU A 423 10.65 -1.70 0.95
C LEU A 423 11.33 -2.92 0.33
N GLU A 424 12.65 -3.04 0.45
CA GLU A 424 13.40 -4.19 -0.08
C GLU A 424 12.95 -5.50 0.58
N LEU A 425 12.74 -5.49 1.90
CA LEU A 425 12.25 -6.61 2.69
C LEU A 425 10.79 -6.95 2.35
N ALA A 426 9.94 -5.93 2.18
CA ALA A 426 8.56 -6.08 1.75
C ALA A 426 8.47 -6.78 0.39
N ILE A 427 9.31 -6.36 -0.57
CA ILE A 427 9.48 -6.99 -1.89
C ILE A 427 9.98 -8.44 -1.77
N GLY A 428 10.90 -8.71 -0.85
CA GLY A 428 11.34 -10.05 -0.47
C GLY A 428 10.24 -10.91 0.19
N GLY A 429 9.08 -10.31 0.49
CA GLY A 429 7.88 -10.96 0.96
C GLY A 429 7.70 -10.98 2.48
N MET A 430 8.48 -10.20 3.25
CA MET A 430 8.24 -10.07 4.70
C MET A 430 6.84 -9.49 4.99
N ASP A 431 6.44 -8.42 4.30
CA ASP A 431 5.08 -7.83 4.45
C ASP A 431 3.98 -8.82 4.02
N MET A 432 4.26 -9.63 3.00
CA MET A 432 3.31 -10.63 2.52
C MET A 432 3.09 -11.76 3.52
N ILE A 433 4.02 -12.04 4.43
CA ILE A 433 3.82 -13.05 5.49
C ILE A 433 2.72 -12.58 6.46
N LEU A 434 2.73 -11.29 6.82
CA LEU A 434 1.73 -10.71 7.72
C LEU A 434 0.33 -10.68 7.08
N ALA A 435 0.22 -10.27 5.81
CA ALA A 435 -1.05 -10.23 5.10
C ALA A 435 -1.57 -11.61 4.67
N SER A 436 -0.68 -12.53 4.26
CA SER A 436 -1.10 -13.83 3.68
C SER A 436 -1.36 -14.94 4.70
N HIS A 437 -0.92 -14.79 5.95
CA HIS A 437 -1.40 -15.65 7.05
C HIS A 437 -2.92 -15.56 7.26
N MET A 438 -3.58 -14.54 6.73
CA MET A 438 -5.01 -14.32 6.90
C MET A 438 -5.91 -14.99 5.85
N PHE A 439 -5.41 -15.35 4.65
CA PHE A 439 -6.30 -15.66 3.52
C PHE A 439 -6.16 -17.04 2.88
N LEU A 440 -5.05 -17.76 3.03
CA LEU A 440 -4.89 -19.08 2.43
C LEU A 440 -4.03 -20.00 3.31
N GLN A 441 -4.64 -20.70 4.26
CA GLN A 441 -4.02 -21.84 4.96
C GLN A 441 -3.99 -23.11 4.10
N LYS A 442 -3.95 -22.98 2.76
CA LYS A 442 -3.67 -24.14 1.92
C LYS A 442 -2.18 -24.48 2.12
N GLN A 443 -1.88 -25.73 2.46
CA GLN A 443 -0.51 -26.21 2.43
C GLN A 443 0.03 -25.99 1.01
N LYS A 444 1.04 -25.13 0.90
CA LYS A 444 1.79 -24.97 -0.34
C LYS A 444 2.64 -26.22 -0.56
N THR A 445 2.82 -26.57 -1.81
CA THR A 445 3.88 -27.51 -2.18
C THR A 445 5.24 -26.81 -2.12
N ASP A 446 6.31 -27.56 -1.87
CA ASP A 446 7.69 -27.04 -1.87
C ASP A 446 8.04 -26.33 -3.20
N VAL A 447 7.47 -26.80 -4.31
CA VAL A 447 7.68 -26.23 -5.65
C VAL A 447 7.03 -24.84 -5.78
N GLU A 448 5.80 -24.67 -5.28
CA GLU A 448 5.12 -23.36 -5.29
C GLU A 448 5.90 -22.33 -4.48
N GLU A 449 6.34 -22.72 -3.28
CA GLU A 449 7.13 -21.87 -2.40
C GLU A 449 8.45 -21.48 -3.06
N TYR A 450 9.15 -22.44 -3.68
CA TYR A 450 10.38 -22.19 -4.40
C TYR A 450 10.19 -21.19 -5.55
N ILE A 451 9.14 -21.34 -6.35
CA ILE A 451 8.87 -20.42 -7.47
C ILE A 451 8.51 -19.02 -6.96
N GLU A 452 7.72 -18.90 -5.88
CA GLU A 452 7.45 -17.60 -5.27
C GLU A 452 8.72 -16.90 -4.79
N ILE A 453 9.66 -17.63 -4.17
CA ILE A 453 10.96 -17.09 -3.78
C ILE A 453 11.71 -16.54 -5.00
N LEU A 454 11.78 -17.32 -6.08
CA LEU A 454 12.46 -16.88 -7.29
C LEU A 454 11.80 -15.64 -7.92
N LEU A 455 10.47 -15.57 -7.93
CA LEU A 455 9.76 -14.39 -8.43
C LEU A 455 10.04 -13.15 -7.56
N ARG A 456 10.08 -13.29 -6.23
CA ARG A 456 10.44 -12.21 -5.30
C ARG A 456 11.88 -11.74 -5.50
N ASP A 457 12.81 -12.66 -5.72
CA ASP A 457 14.19 -12.32 -6.06
C ASP A 457 14.28 -11.53 -7.38
N GLN A 458 13.46 -11.85 -8.38
CA GLN A 458 13.37 -11.05 -9.61
C GLN A 458 12.84 -9.64 -9.35
N MET A 459 11.82 -9.50 -8.50
CA MET A 459 11.34 -8.18 -8.08
C MET A 459 12.42 -7.41 -7.32
N ARG A 460 13.17 -8.05 -6.43
CA ARG A 460 14.29 -7.42 -5.71
C ARG A 460 15.41 -6.99 -6.66
N ILE A 461 15.76 -7.83 -7.63
CA ILE A 461 16.71 -7.50 -8.70
C ILE A 461 16.30 -6.21 -9.41
N GLY A 462 15.03 -6.13 -9.83
CA GLY A 462 14.45 -4.95 -10.45
C GLY A 462 14.51 -3.74 -9.52
N TYR A 463 14.15 -3.88 -8.24
CA TYR A 463 14.24 -2.82 -7.25
C TYR A 463 15.63 -2.21 -7.16
N LEU A 464 16.67 -3.04 -7.08
CA LEU A 464 18.06 -2.59 -7.06
C LEU A 464 18.48 -1.89 -8.38
N GLU A 465 17.96 -2.32 -9.52
CA GLU A 465 18.18 -1.65 -10.82
C GLU A 465 17.50 -0.28 -10.88
N GLY A 466 16.24 -0.19 -10.41
CA GLY A 466 15.50 1.05 -10.28
C GLY A 466 16.21 2.04 -9.34
N MET A 467 16.75 1.53 -8.22
CA MET A 467 17.54 2.32 -7.28
C MET A 467 18.84 2.89 -7.87
N GLN A 468 19.35 2.27 -8.94
CA GLN A 468 20.52 2.72 -9.69
C GLN A 468 20.17 3.54 -10.93
N LEU A 469 18.87 3.73 -11.22
CA LEU A 469 18.36 4.39 -12.43
C LEU A 469 18.94 3.78 -13.72
N LYS A 470 19.24 2.49 -13.72
CA LYS A 470 19.73 1.78 -14.92
C LYS A 470 18.55 1.54 -15.84
N ASP A 471 18.47 2.28 -16.94
CA ASP A 471 17.40 2.10 -17.92
C ASP A 471 17.73 0.95 -18.87
N ASP A 472 17.35 -0.27 -18.49
CA ASP A 472 17.29 -1.42 -19.41
C ASP A 472 15.82 -1.79 -19.69
N SER A 473 15.04 -0.77 -20.07
CA SER A 473 13.61 -0.93 -20.33
C SER A 473 13.29 -1.69 -21.63
N SER A 474 14.30 -2.02 -22.43
CA SER A 474 14.16 -2.56 -23.79
C SER A 474 13.39 -3.89 -23.84
N LEU A 475 13.68 -4.82 -22.92
CA LEU A 475 13.06 -6.14 -22.88
C LEU A 475 11.59 -6.08 -22.44
N PHE A 476 11.25 -5.13 -21.56
CA PHE A 476 9.90 -4.98 -21.03
C PHE A 476 8.92 -4.52 -22.11
N TYR A 477 9.28 -3.49 -22.87
CA TYR A 477 8.40 -2.92 -23.90
C TYR A 477 8.03 -3.93 -25.00
N GLN A 478 8.93 -4.88 -25.30
CA GLN A 478 8.68 -5.92 -26.30
C GLN A 478 7.57 -6.91 -25.91
N ARG A 479 7.19 -6.99 -24.63
CA ARG A 479 6.24 -7.99 -24.11
C ARG A 479 5.04 -7.39 -23.38
N MET A 480 4.82 -6.08 -23.49
CA MET A 480 3.79 -5.38 -22.72
C MET A 480 2.38 -5.95 -22.92
N ASP A 481 1.99 -6.28 -24.17
CA ASP A 481 0.65 -6.81 -24.45
C ASP A 481 0.36 -8.09 -23.64
N LYS A 482 1.33 -9.01 -23.59
CA LYS A 482 1.19 -10.27 -22.84
C LYS A 482 1.21 -10.06 -21.33
N ILE A 483 1.91 -9.03 -20.85
CA ILE A 483 1.95 -8.66 -19.43
C ILE A 483 0.62 -8.05 -19.00
N GLN A 484 -0.02 -7.25 -19.85
CA GLN A 484 -1.34 -6.67 -19.59
C GLN A 484 -2.42 -7.74 -19.43
N ASP A 485 -2.38 -8.81 -20.23
CA ASP A 485 -3.30 -9.94 -20.09
C ASP A 485 -3.15 -10.62 -18.72
N ILE A 486 -1.91 -10.82 -18.26
CA ILE A 486 -1.60 -11.42 -16.95
C ILE A 486 -2.05 -10.50 -15.80
N ILE A 487 -1.83 -9.19 -15.92
CA ILE A 487 -2.31 -8.21 -14.92
C ILE A 487 -3.83 -8.28 -14.82
N LYS A 488 -4.53 -8.28 -15.95
CA LYS A 488 -5.99 -8.35 -15.99
C LYS A 488 -6.51 -9.65 -15.37
N GLU A 489 -5.89 -10.79 -15.70
CA GLU A 489 -6.21 -12.08 -15.09
C GLU A 489 -6.02 -12.04 -13.56
N ALA A 490 -4.91 -11.50 -13.08
CA ALA A 490 -4.59 -11.39 -11.65
C ALA A 490 -5.59 -10.48 -10.90
N LEU A 491 -5.97 -9.36 -11.52
CA LEU A 491 -6.95 -8.43 -10.93
C LEU A 491 -8.35 -9.04 -10.86
N ASN A 492 -8.79 -9.76 -11.90
CA ASN A 492 -10.09 -10.45 -11.87
C ASN A 492 -10.14 -11.48 -10.71
N LEU A 493 -9.07 -12.27 -10.56
CA LEU A 493 -8.99 -13.29 -9.50
C LEU A 493 -9.03 -12.73 -8.08
N THR A 494 -8.60 -11.48 -7.87
CA THR A 494 -8.64 -10.83 -6.55
C THR A 494 -9.87 -9.97 -6.35
N GLN A 495 -10.45 -9.43 -7.42
CA GLN A 495 -11.71 -8.71 -7.34
C GLN A 495 -12.80 -9.63 -6.80
N ASP A 496 -12.89 -10.88 -7.28
CA ASP A 496 -13.89 -11.86 -6.82
C ASP A 496 -13.71 -12.31 -5.36
N ILE A 497 -12.52 -12.14 -4.78
CA ILE A 497 -12.21 -12.49 -3.39
C ILE A 497 -12.54 -11.33 -2.44
N ILE A 498 -12.40 -10.11 -2.93
CA ILE A 498 -12.60 -8.88 -2.16
C ILE A 498 -14.05 -8.38 -2.32
N SER A 499 -14.71 -8.69 -3.44
CA SER A 499 -16.13 -8.48 -3.70
C SER A 499 -16.99 -9.65 -3.21
#